data_AF-A0A1F5HIB3-F1
#
_entry.id   AF-A0A1F5HIB3-F1
#
_cell.length_a   1.000
_cell.length_b   1.000
_cell.length_c   1.000
_cell.angle_alpha   90.00
_cell.angle_beta   90.00
_cell.angle_gamma   90.00
#
_symmetry.space_group_name_H-M   'P 1'
#
loop_
_entity.id
_entity.type
_entity.pdbx_description
1 polymer ?
#
loop_
_entity_poly.entity_id
_entity_poly.type
_entity_poly.pdbx_seq_one_letter_code
_entity_poly.pdbx_strand_id
1 'polypeptide(L)'
;MKKNLWFLTEERPKKEVLIKVLEKFAKDYEFAVFIDAIRILPILENGKFAFKYEVVGFRCNNVDRVYIKTISGNSSAVDFLIFYQKNEPTLRDKPIYAIEETKTDDSESRNTGVYQRAIKFLFIQTYYPNAKKIMLYYLRIDQKKVATSTYIFGTRLLLTLGVEVLGKKLDPKIFKPFKTIDEIIALKAGMKNAPKGNVPILFTKLDKKIQISGRLFKSGGLSHDPNIGALSLIAAALRRLGWKGEIEITRHGLLQQHVEGGNKFIQIANALNISLQGITISKAVMHKSYWKYDMDGEKLGTIFIHLVAENFTEGYSIFENHAGCEKGYFITKEGKPIALEKYSDKRAYKAGNKKKIISIPDLILIDFGRSEVIDVEGKKYKFRKDGIKELRGFKDIEDRYIKKYYPGFEIIRTVVLFGGVEKKIVELKVGFLLNEQGDLILGVQAPELFKEAIKNLLDFWA
;
A
#
# COMPACT_ATOMS: atom_id res chain seq x y z
N MET A 1 -24.25 -9.60 -22.68
CA MET A 1 -24.32 -9.34 -21.22
C MET A 1 -23.23 -8.34 -20.86
N LYS A 2 -23.55 -7.34 -20.04
CA LYS A 2 -22.60 -6.29 -19.62
C LYS A 2 -21.48 -6.90 -18.75
N LYS A 3 -20.30 -6.26 -18.75
CA LYS A 3 -19.14 -6.66 -17.94
C LYS A 3 -19.11 -5.85 -16.65
N ASN A 4 -18.53 -6.42 -15.60
CA ASN A 4 -18.27 -5.73 -14.34
C ASN A 4 -16.85 -5.17 -14.33
N LEU A 5 -16.63 -4.15 -13.51
CA LEU A 5 -15.30 -3.75 -13.08
C LEU A 5 -15.02 -4.38 -11.71
N TRP A 6 -13.92 -5.12 -11.61
CA TRP A 6 -13.48 -5.73 -10.36
C TRP A 6 -12.19 -5.07 -9.89
N PHE A 7 -12.24 -4.48 -8.71
CA PHE A 7 -11.11 -3.93 -7.99
C PHE A 7 -10.67 -4.97 -6.95
N LEU A 8 -9.57 -5.66 -7.24
CA LEU A 8 -8.90 -6.47 -6.23
C LEU A 8 -7.86 -5.59 -5.55
N THR A 9 -7.92 -5.47 -4.22
CA THR A 9 -7.07 -4.54 -3.47
C THR A 9 -6.37 -5.19 -2.27
N GLU A 10 -5.10 -4.89 -2.05
CA GLU A 10 -4.44 -5.16 -0.77
C GLU A 10 -4.71 -4.07 0.27
N GLU A 11 -4.98 -2.86 -0.20
CA GLU A 11 -5.20 -1.66 0.59
C GLU A 11 -6.69 -1.46 0.90
N ARG A 12 -6.99 -0.58 1.86
CA ARG A 12 -8.36 -0.08 2.00
C ARG A 12 -8.74 0.72 0.74
N PRO A 13 -9.90 0.46 0.11
CA PRO A 13 -10.36 1.26 -1.01
C PRO A 13 -10.73 2.68 -0.57
N LYS A 14 -10.05 3.69 -1.12
CA LYS A 14 -10.33 5.12 -0.88
C LYS A 14 -11.18 5.70 -2.01
N LYS A 15 -12.21 6.49 -1.69
CA LYS A 15 -13.15 7.04 -2.68
C LYS A 15 -12.43 7.81 -3.80
N GLU A 16 -11.47 8.66 -3.47
CA GLU A 16 -10.76 9.47 -4.47
C GLU A 16 -9.80 8.63 -5.33
N VAL A 17 -9.24 7.55 -4.79
CA VAL A 17 -8.42 6.60 -5.54
C VAL A 17 -9.29 5.88 -6.56
N LEU A 18 -10.48 5.39 -6.15
CA LEU A 18 -11.43 4.75 -7.04
C LEU A 18 -11.86 5.69 -8.18
N ILE A 19 -12.19 6.95 -7.87
CA ILE A 19 -12.56 7.96 -8.88
C ILE A 19 -11.45 8.10 -9.93
N LYS A 20 -10.18 8.30 -9.50
CA LYS A 20 -9.05 8.43 -10.44
C LYS A 20 -8.89 7.20 -11.35
N VAL A 21 -9.11 5.99 -10.81
CA VAL A 21 -9.02 4.75 -11.59
C VAL A 21 -10.21 4.61 -12.54
N LEU A 22 -11.42 4.99 -12.12
CA LEU A 22 -12.62 4.99 -12.96
C LEU A 22 -12.53 6.00 -14.10
N GLU A 23 -12.02 7.21 -13.84
CA GLU A 23 -11.73 8.22 -14.87
C GLU A 23 -10.69 7.71 -15.87
N LYS A 24 -9.63 7.07 -15.36
CA LYS A 24 -8.61 6.45 -16.21
C LYS A 24 -9.19 5.35 -17.09
N PHE A 25 -10.05 4.51 -16.52
CA PHE A 25 -10.76 3.46 -17.25
C PHE A 25 -11.65 4.06 -18.35
N ALA A 26 -12.48 5.05 -18.01
CA ALA A 26 -13.36 5.72 -18.97
C ALA A 26 -12.57 6.33 -20.13
N LYS A 27 -11.44 6.98 -19.84
CA LYS A 27 -10.56 7.56 -20.85
C LYS A 27 -9.93 6.51 -21.75
N ASP A 28 -9.36 5.46 -21.17
CA ASP A 28 -8.65 4.43 -21.94
C ASP A 28 -9.58 3.60 -22.84
N TYR A 29 -10.85 3.45 -22.47
CA TYR A 29 -11.85 2.71 -23.22
C TYR A 29 -12.79 3.63 -24.02
N GLU A 30 -12.58 4.95 -23.98
CA GLU A 30 -13.40 5.96 -24.66
C GLU A 30 -14.89 5.84 -24.30
N PHE A 31 -15.19 5.55 -23.04
CA PHE A 31 -16.56 5.42 -22.55
C PHE A 31 -17.07 6.75 -21.96
N ALA A 32 -18.29 7.12 -22.34
CA ALA A 32 -19.04 8.14 -21.64
C ALA A 32 -19.49 7.62 -20.27
N VAL A 33 -19.17 8.36 -19.21
CA VAL A 33 -19.46 7.97 -17.83
C VAL A 33 -20.02 9.15 -17.04
N PHE A 34 -20.82 8.85 -16.02
CA PHE A 34 -21.20 9.80 -14.97
C PHE A 34 -20.62 9.31 -13.65
N ILE A 35 -19.94 10.21 -12.94
CA ILE A 35 -19.35 9.93 -11.63
C ILE A 35 -19.98 10.91 -10.65
N ASP A 36 -20.95 10.41 -9.88
CA ASP A 36 -21.62 11.11 -8.79
C ASP A 36 -20.86 10.91 -7.47
N ALA A 37 -21.51 11.20 -6.34
CA ALA A 37 -20.97 10.89 -5.03
C ALA A 37 -20.76 9.37 -4.86
N ILE A 38 -19.49 8.94 -4.83
CA ILE A 38 -19.13 7.54 -4.66
C ILE A 38 -19.40 7.06 -3.23
N ARG A 39 -20.08 5.91 -3.11
CA ARG A 39 -20.22 5.14 -1.87
C ARG A 39 -19.68 3.73 -2.08
N ILE A 40 -19.11 3.16 -1.01
CA ILE A 40 -18.59 1.79 -1.00
C ILE A 40 -19.47 1.00 -0.03
N LEU A 41 -20.32 0.15 -0.59
CA LEU A 41 -21.36 -0.57 0.15
C LEU A 41 -20.89 -2.01 0.41
N PRO A 42 -20.74 -2.44 1.68
CA PRO A 42 -20.58 -3.86 1.97
C PRO A 42 -21.82 -4.61 1.51
N ILE A 43 -21.64 -5.71 0.76
CA ILE A 43 -22.75 -6.55 0.31
C ILE A 43 -23.10 -7.53 1.41
N LEU A 44 -24.37 -7.54 1.81
CA LEU A 44 -24.89 -8.52 2.76
C LEU A 44 -25.73 -9.58 2.03
N GLU A 45 -25.52 -10.84 2.40
CA GLU A 45 -26.32 -11.99 1.99
C GLU A 45 -26.90 -12.63 3.26
N ASN A 46 -28.24 -12.60 3.41
CA ASN A 46 -28.92 -13.06 4.63
C ASN A 46 -28.40 -12.38 5.92
N GLY A 47 -28.14 -11.08 5.87
CA GLY A 47 -27.60 -10.31 7.00
C GLY A 47 -26.11 -10.52 7.29
N LYS A 48 -25.40 -11.29 6.45
CA LYS A 48 -23.97 -11.59 6.62
C LYS A 48 -23.13 -10.94 5.54
N PHE A 49 -21.96 -10.44 5.91
CA PHE A 49 -21.05 -9.82 4.95
C PHE A 49 -20.47 -10.86 3.98
N ALA A 50 -20.69 -10.63 2.68
CA ALA A 50 -20.27 -11.52 1.61
C ALA A 50 -18.79 -11.36 1.20
N PHE A 51 -17.97 -10.67 2.00
CA PHE A 51 -16.57 -10.35 1.70
C PHE A 51 -16.37 -9.65 0.34
N LYS A 52 -17.34 -8.82 -0.02
CA LYS A 52 -17.44 -8.13 -1.31
C LYS A 52 -18.13 -6.79 -1.08
N TYR A 53 -17.62 -5.74 -1.72
CA TYR A 53 -18.24 -4.42 -1.71
C TYR A 53 -18.74 -4.06 -3.11
N GLU A 54 -19.79 -3.28 -3.19
CA GLU A 54 -20.26 -2.62 -4.41
C GLU A 54 -19.94 -1.12 -4.34
N VAL A 55 -19.40 -0.59 -5.43
CA VAL A 55 -19.20 0.85 -5.59
C VAL A 55 -20.35 1.41 -6.38
N VAL A 56 -21.11 2.30 -5.75
CA VAL A 56 -22.21 3.03 -6.39
C VAL A 56 -21.83 4.49 -6.62
N GLY A 57 -22.56 5.17 -7.51
CA GLY A 57 -22.25 6.51 -7.98
C GLY A 57 -21.39 6.54 -9.24
N PHE A 58 -21.12 5.40 -9.86
CA PHE A 58 -20.49 5.31 -11.19
C PHE A 58 -21.49 4.72 -12.20
N ARG A 59 -21.79 5.47 -13.26
CA ARG A 59 -22.71 5.03 -14.32
C ARG A 59 -21.99 4.99 -15.66
N CYS A 60 -22.04 3.84 -16.32
CA CYS A 60 -21.51 3.63 -17.66
C CYS A 60 -22.33 2.53 -18.33
N ASN A 61 -22.82 2.75 -19.55
CA ASN A 61 -23.66 1.75 -20.23
C ASN A 61 -22.92 0.43 -20.52
N ASN A 62 -21.58 0.47 -20.54
CA ASN A 62 -20.73 -0.67 -20.83
C ASN A 62 -20.25 -1.39 -19.56
N VAL A 63 -20.54 -0.86 -18.37
CA VAL A 63 -20.23 -1.46 -17.07
C VAL A 63 -21.53 -1.76 -16.35
N ASP A 64 -21.71 -3.00 -15.91
CA ASP A 64 -22.87 -3.39 -15.12
C ASP A 64 -22.72 -2.89 -13.68
N ARG A 65 -21.73 -3.45 -12.96
CA ARG A 65 -21.41 -3.06 -11.60
C ARG A 65 -19.91 -2.92 -11.38
N VAL A 66 -19.57 -2.22 -10.31
CA VAL A 66 -18.19 -2.05 -9.85
C VAL A 66 -18.08 -2.74 -8.49
N TYR A 67 -17.23 -3.77 -8.41
CA TYR A 67 -17.05 -4.57 -7.21
C TYR A 67 -15.64 -4.39 -6.65
N ILE A 68 -15.52 -4.50 -5.32
CA ILE A 68 -14.24 -4.54 -4.63
C ILE A 68 -14.13 -5.84 -3.82
N LYS A 69 -12.98 -6.50 -3.89
CA LYS A 69 -12.61 -7.61 -3.01
C LYS A 69 -11.19 -7.45 -2.50
N THR A 70 -10.99 -7.79 -1.23
CA THR A 70 -9.67 -7.75 -0.60
C THR A 70 -8.85 -8.97 -1.02
N ILE A 71 -7.59 -8.72 -1.38
CA ILE A 71 -6.61 -9.75 -1.70
C ILE A 71 -5.38 -9.62 -0.81
N SER A 72 -4.58 -10.69 -0.82
CA SER A 72 -3.26 -10.75 -0.24
C SER A 72 -2.29 -11.37 -1.24
N GLY A 73 -1.10 -10.79 -1.32
CA GLY A 73 -0.03 -11.20 -2.22
C GLY A 73 0.79 -12.34 -1.63
N ASN A 74 1.23 -13.26 -2.49
CA ASN A 74 2.18 -14.30 -2.08
C ASN A 74 3.65 -13.81 -2.17
N SER A 75 3.86 -12.58 -2.66
CA SER A 75 5.18 -11.93 -2.79
C SER A 75 5.00 -10.40 -2.79
N SER A 76 5.88 -9.65 -3.47
CA SER A 76 5.72 -8.20 -3.65
C SER A 76 4.56 -7.91 -4.61
N ALA A 77 3.38 -7.65 -4.04
CA ALA A 77 2.16 -7.35 -4.79
C ALA A 77 1.91 -5.86 -4.94
N VAL A 78 1.31 -5.47 -6.07
CA VAL A 78 0.76 -4.12 -6.28
C VAL A 78 -0.52 -3.95 -5.46
N ASP A 79 -0.83 -2.70 -5.12
CA ASP A 79 -1.95 -2.39 -4.24
C ASP A 79 -3.31 -2.69 -4.88
N PHE A 80 -3.46 -2.54 -6.20
CA PHE A 80 -4.69 -2.88 -6.93
C PHE A 80 -4.44 -3.68 -8.22
N LEU A 81 -5.33 -4.63 -8.48
CA LEU A 81 -5.53 -5.26 -9.79
C LEU A 81 -6.95 -5.00 -10.27
N ILE A 82 -7.09 -4.44 -11.47
CA ILE A 82 -8.39 -4.08 -12.04
C ILE A 82 -8.72 -5.04 -13.18
N PHE A 83 -9.91 -5.61 -13.17
CA PHE A 83 -10.41 -6.50 -14.23
C PHE A 83 -11.69 -5.93 -14.82
N TYR A 84 -11.86 -6.09 -16.14
CA TYR A 84 -13.07 -5.71 -16.84
C TYR A 84 -13.69 -6.94 -17.52
N GLN A 85 -14.54 -7.64 -16.78
CA GLN A 85 -15.07 -8.97 -17.13
C GLN A 85 -16.39 -9.24 -16.40
N LYS A 86 -17.16 -10.21 -16.90
CA LYS A 86 -18.46 -10.55 -16.31
C LYS A 86 -18.32 -11.20 -14.93
N ASN A 87 -17.52 -12.25 -14.83
CA ASN A 87 -17.44 -13.10 -13.64
C ASN A 87 -16.35 -12.62 -12.69
N GLU A 88 -16.45 -13.01 -11.43
CA GLU A 88 -15.42 -12.76 -10.41
C GLU A 88 -14.03 -13.25 -10.91
N PRO A 89 -12.95 -12.45 -10.75
CA PRO A 89 -11.64 -12.82 -11.24
C PRO A 89 -11.06 -14.08 -10.61
N THR A 90 -10.39 -14.88 -11.43
CA THR A 90 -9.57 -16.02 -11.01
C THR A 90 -8.11 -15.76 -11.33
N LEU A 91 -7.21 -16.61 -10.82
CA LEU A 91 -5.77 -16.49 -11.10
C LEU A 91 -5.41 -16.59 -12.59
N ARG A 92 -6.29 -17.17 -13.42
CA ARG A 92 -6.10 -17.32 -14.86
C ARG A 92 -6.49 -16.06 -15.64
N ASP A 93 -7.31 -15.20 -15.04
CA ASP A 93 -7.76 -13.98 -15.67
C ASP A 93 -6.65 -12.93 -15.71
N LYS A 94 -6.74 -12.01 -16.68
CA LYS A 94 -5.73 -11.00 -16.92
C LYS A 94 -6.27 -9.63 -16.50
N PRO A 95 -5.62 -8.93 -15.55
CA PRO A 95 -6.04 -7.59 -15.18
C PRO A 95 -5.74 -6.62 -16.32
N ILE A 96 -6.62 -5.63 -16.48
CA ILE A 96 -6.41 -4.51 -17.40
C ILE A 96 -5.41 -3.51 -16.80
N TYR A 97 -5.44 -3.33 -15.47
CA TYR A 97 -4.52 -2.48 -14.73
C TYR A 97 -3.87 -3.19 -13.55
N ALA A 98 -2.60 -2.90 -13.35
CA ALA A 98 -1.86 -3.19 -12.13
C ALA A 98 -1.36 -1.89 -11.53
N ILE A 99 -1.89 -1.51 -10.37
CA ILE A 99 -1.75 -0.16 -9.81
C ILE A 99 -1.05 -0.25 -8.47
N GLU A 100 0.04 0.49 -8.35
CA GLU A 100 0.70 0.76 -7.06
C GLU A 100 0.29 2.16 -6.59
N GLU A 101 -0.32 2.24 -5.42
CA GLU A 101 -0.72 3.50 -4.79
C GLU A 101 0.43 4.06 -3.94
N THR A 102 0.57 5.39 -3.92
CA THR A 102 1.30 6.04 -2.85
C THR A 102 0.79 7.43 -2.57
N LYS A 103 0.79 7.81 -1.30
CA LYS A 103 0.62 9.20 -0.87
C LYS A 103 1.94 9.98 -0.81
N THR A 104 3.07 9.29 -0.91
CA THR A 104 4.39 9.85 -0.57
C THR A 104 4.91 10.76 -1.69
N ASP A 105 5.09 12.04 -1.39
CA ASP A 105 5.79 12.96 -2.28
C ASP A 105 7.33 12.91 -2.07
N ASP A 106 8.08 13.37 -3.08
CA ASP A 106 9.54 13.50 -3.01
C ASP A 106 10.00 14.48 -1.91
N SER A 107 9.12 15.39 -1.48
CA SER A 107 9.36 16.24 -0.30
C SER A 107 9.46 15.45 1.01
N GLU A 108 8.76 14.32 1.15
CA GLU A 108 8.71 13.52 2.37
C GLU A 108 9.78 12.43 2.39
N SER A 109 9.91 11.67 1.29
CA SER A 109 10.93 10.63 1.18
C SER A 109 11.38 10.37 -0.27
N ARG A 110 12.55 10.92 -0.60
CA ARG A 110 13.19 10.84 -1.92
C ARG A 110 13.37 9.41 -2.44
N ASN A 111 13.75 8.48 -1.56
CA ASN A 111 14.08 7.10 -1.94
C ASN A 111 12.86 6.16 -1.82
N THR A 112 11.99 6.38 -0.83
CA THR A 112 10.82 5.52 -0.60
C THR A 112 9.75 5.74 -1.65
N GLY A 113 9.51 6.99 -2.06
CA GLY A 113 8.43 7.35 -2.99
C GLY A 113 8.58 6.79 -4.42
N VAL A 114 9.75 6.24 -4.77
CA VAL A 114 10.00 5.64 -6.10
C VAL A 114 10.63 4.26 -6.00
N TYR A 115 11.82 4.13 -5.40
CA TYR A 115 12.58 2.89 -5.50
C TYR A 115 11.95 1.73 -4.72
N GLN A 116 11.51 1.97 -3.48
CA GLN A 116 10.94 0.91 -2.65
C GLN A 116 9.68 0.28 -3.28
N ARG A 117 8.94 1.07 -4.05
CA ARG A 117 7.69 0.66 -4.72
C ARG A 117 7.93 0.03 -6.09
N ALA A 118 8.98 0.46 -6.79
CA ALA A 118 9.30 0.03 -8.15
C ALA A 118 9.42 -1.49 -8.33
N ILE A 119 9.87 -2.21 -7.31
CA ILE A 119 10.06 -3.67 -7.40
C ILE A 119 8.73 -4.41 -7.65
N LYS A 120 7.60 -3.89 -7.18
CA LYS A 120 6.27 -4.49 -7.39
C LYS A 120 5.92 -4.54 -8.89
N PHE A 121 6.35 -3.54 -9.68
CA PHE A 121 6.16 -3.53 -11.14
C PHE A 121 7.03 -4.55 -11.89
N LEU A 122 8.13 -4.98 -11.29
CA LEU A 122 8.97 -6.05 -11.84
C LEU A 122 8.35 -7.40 -11.53
N PHE A 123 7.84 -7.58 -10.30
CA PHE A 123 7.10 -8.79 -9.93
C PHE A 123 5.84 -8.95 -10.78
N ILE A 124 4.97 -7.95 -10.86
CA ILE A 124 3.74 -8.10 -11.66
C ILE A 124 4.03 -8.45 -13.12
N GLN A 125 5.13 -7.95 -13.70
CA GLN A 125 5.50 -8.24 -15.10
C GLN A 125 5.70 -9.74 -15.34
N THR A 126 6.18 -10.50 -14.36
CA THR A 126 6.42 -11.94 -14.53
C THR A 126 5.13 -12.75 -14.53
N TYR A 127 4.05 -12.21 -13.97
CA TYR A 127 2.74 -12.87 -13.89
C TYR A 127 1.76 -12.35 -14.95
N TYR A 128 1.71 -11.03 -15.14
CA TYR A 128 0.78 -10.34 -16.02
C TYR A 128 1.52 -9.34 -16.91
N PRO A 129 2.30 -9.82 -17.89
CA PRO A 129 3.18 -8.98 -18.70
C PRO A 129 2.43 -7.94 -19.56
N ASN A 130 1.15 -8.15 -19.80
CA ASN A 130 0.30 -7.30 -20.65
C ASN A 130 -0.59 -6.34 -19.84
N ALA A 131 -0.59 -6.45 -18.50
CA ALA A 131 -1.34 -5.51 -17.67
C ALA A 131 -0.70 -4.12 -17.76
N LYS A 132 -1.51 -3.09 -17.99
CA LYS A 132 -1.01 -1.72 -17.97
C LYS A 132 -0.65 -1.35 -16.53
N LYS A 133 0.60 -0.93 -16.32
CA LYS A 133 1.15 -0.64 -14.99
C LYS A 133 1.00 0.84 -14.69
N ILE A 134 0.51 1.15 -13.50
CA ILE A 134 0.24 2.52 -13.09
C ILE A 134 0.83 2.76 -11.70
N MET A 135 1.65 3.80 -11.57
CA MET A 135 2.02 4.38 -10.30
C MET A 135 1.03 5.52 -9.99
N LEU A 136 0.15 5.31 -9.03
CA LEU A 136 -0.92 6.24 -8.67
C LEU A 136 -0.53 7.05 -7.43
N TYR A 137 -0.37 8.35 -7.60
CA TYR A 137 -0.13 9.28 -6.50
C TYR A 137 -1.45 9.82 -5.93
N TYR A 138 -1.70 9.52 -4.65
CA TYR A 138 -2.78 10.10 -3.85
C TYR A 138 -2.22 11.12 -2.85
N LEU A 139 -1.74 12.24 -3.39
CA LEU A 139 -1.15 13.30 -2.57
C LEU A 139 -2.24 14.04 -1.79
N ARG A 140 -2.08 14.08 -0.45
CA ARG A 140 -2.87 14.94 0.45
C ARG A 140 -2.14 16.24 0.80
N ILE A 141 -0.91 16.39 0.33
CA ILE A 141 -0.06 17.57 0.50
C ILE A 141 0.32 18.15 -0.86
N ASP A 142 0.79 19.39 -0.86
CA ASP A 142 1.29 20.02 -2.08
C ASP A 142 2.47 19.25 -2.67
N GLN A 143 2.39 19.01 -3.98
CA GLN A 143 3.50 18.43 -4.73
C GLN A 143 4.71 19.38 -4.68
N LYS A 144 5.90 18.81 -4.43
CA LYS A 144 7.15 19.56 -4.53
C LYS A 144 7.30 20.19 -5.92
N LYS A 145 7.50 21.51 -5.96
CA LYS A 145 7.66 22.30 -7.21
C LYS A 145 8.86 21.84 -8.05
N VAL A 146 10.00 21.60 -7.40
CA VAL A 146 11.25 21.18 -8.06
C VAL A 146 11.59 19.76 -7.63
N ALA A 147 11.52 18.83 -8.58
CA ALA A 147 11.86 17.44 -8.35
C ALA A 147 13.34 17.24 -8.01
N THR A 148 13.64 16.31 -7.10
CA THR A 148 15.01 15.90 -6.81
C THR A 148 15.58 15.04 -7.94
N SER A 149 16.91 15.02 -8.08
CA SER A 149 17.56 14.17 -9.09
C SER A 149 17.26 12.68 -8.88
N THR A 150 17.08 12.25 -7.63
CA THR A 150 16.67 10.88 -7.28
C THR A 150 15.30 10.55 -7.85
N TYR A 151 14.33 11.44 -7.63
CA TYR A 151 12.98 11.29 -8.15
C TYR A 151 12.98 11.27 -9.68
N ILE A 152 13.69 12.22 -10.32
CA ILE A 152 13.83 12.27 -11.78
C ILE A 152 14.40 10.96 -12.32
N PHE A 153 15.52 10.47 -11.77
CA PHE A 153 16.15 9.23 -12.25
C PHE A 153 15.21 8.03 -12.09
N GLY A 154 14.63 7.83 -10.90
CA GLY A 154 13.73 6.71 -10.63
C GLY A 154 12.46 6.75 -11.48
N THR A 155 11.81 7.91 -11.63
CA THR A 155 10.61 8.04 -12.46
C THR A 155 10.93 7.82 -13.93
N ARG A 156 12.05 8.32 -14.45
CA ARG A 156 12.45 8.03 -15.83
C ARG A 156 12.71 6.55 -16.08
N LEU A 157 13.28 5.83 -15.11
CA LEU A 157 13.42 4.37 -15.20
C LEU A 157 12.05 3.68 -15.24
N LEU A 158 11.09 4.09 -14.40
CA LEU A 158 9.71 3.57 -14.42
C LEU A 158 9.03 3.81 -15.77
N LEU A 159 9.13 5.02 -16.31
CA LEU A 159 8.61 5.37 -17.65
C LEU A 159 9.27 4.51 -18.76
N THR A 160 10.57 4.24 -18.64
CA THR A 160 11.30 3.34 -19.57
C THR A 160 10.73 1.92 -19.56
N LEU A 161 10.23 1.47 -18.40
CA LEU A 161 9.56 0.17 -18.25
C LEU A 161 8.07 0.21 -18.62
N GLY A 162 7.56 1.33 -19.13
CA GLY A 162 6.16 1.48 -19.53
C GLY A 162 5.20 1.66 -18.36
N VAL A 163 5.67 2.09 -17.18
CA VAL A 163 4.80 2.43 -16.06
C VAL A 163 4.25 3.83 -16.25
N GLU A 164 2.92 3.96 -16.31
CA GLU A 164 2.24 5.25 -16.35
C GLU A 164 2.20 5.90 -14.96
N VAL A 165 2.21 7.22 -14.89
CA VAL A 165 2.08 7.97 -13.63
C VAL A 165 0.74 8.70 -13.62
N LEU A 166 -0.05 8.48 -12.57
CA LEU A 166 -1.35 9.11 -12.38
C LEU A 166 -1.36 9.91 -11.07
N GLY A 167 -2.12 11.00 -11.01
CA GLY A 167 -2.30 11.79 -9.78
C GLY A 167 -1.13 12.70 -9.40
N LYS A 168 -0.12 12.86 -10.27
CA LYS A 168 1.01 13.79 -10.10
C LYS A 168 1.35 14.49 -11.41
N LYS A 169 1.69 15.78 -11.36
CA LYS A 169 2.08 16.55 -12.54
C LYS A 169 3.55 16.28 -12.87
N LEU A 170 3.83 15.83 -14.08
CA LEU A 170 5.19 15.60 -14.58
C LEU A 170 5.48 16.56 -15.74
N ASP A 171 6.58 17.29 -15.67
CA ASP A 171 7.08 18.06 -16.81
C ASP A 171 7.53 17.11 -17.93
N PRO A 172 6.88 17.11 -19.10
CA PRO A 172 7.20 16.19 -20.19
C PRO A 172 8.61 16.40 -20.78
N LYS A 173 9.23 17.57 -20.55
CA LYS A 173 10.61 17.83 -20.99
C LYS A 173 11.63 17.07 -20.14
N ILE A 174 11.34 16.91 -18.84
CA ILE A 174 12.20 16.26 -17.86
C ILE A 174 11.88 14.76 -17.76
N PHE A 175 10.60 14.43 -17.59
CA PHE A 175 10.12 13.09 -17.32
C PHE A 175 9.78 12.36 -18.61
N LYS A 176 10.82 11.93 -19.31
CA LYS A 176 10.73 11.09 -20.51
C LYS A 176 11.48 9.77 -20.32
N PRO A 177 11.02 8.67 -20.96
CA PRO A 177 11.76 7.42 -21.01
C PRO A 177 13.22 7.64 -21.43
N PHE A 178 14.11 6.82 -20.89
CA PHE A 178 15.46 6.70 -21.43
C PHE A 178 15.41 6.03 -22.79
N LYS A 179 16.26 6.49 -23.72
CA LYS A 179 16.38 5.90 -25.07
C LYS A 179 17.58 4.96 -25.18
N THR A 180 18.63 5.19 -24.39
CA THR A 180 19.88 4.40 -24.45
C THR A 180 20.41 4.11 -23.05
N ILE A 181 21.23 3.07 -22.95
CA ILE A 181 21.93 2.70 -21.71
C ILE A 181 22.85 3.85 -21.25
N ASP A 182 23.47 4.56 -22.19
CA ASP A 182 24.41 5.64 -21.87
C ASP A 182 23.69 6.86 -21.27
N GLU A 183 22.42 7.11 -21.62
CA GLU A 183 21.62 8.14 -20.94
C GLU A 183 21.40 7.81 -19.44
N ILE A 184 21.19 6.53 -19.10
CA ILE A 184 21.03 6.09 -17.70
C ILE A 184 22.34 6.33 -16.94
N ILE A 185 23.46 5.90 -17.52
CA ILE A 185 24.78 6.02 -16.91
C ILE A 185 25.14 7.50 -16.72
N ALA A 186 24.99 8.32 -17.76
CA ALA A 186 25.31 9.75 -17.74
C ALA A 186 24.46 10.50 -16.71
N LEU A 187 23.14 10.27 -16.70
CA LEU A 187 22.27 10.95 -15.73
C LEU A 187 22.61 10.55 -14.30
N LYS A 188 22.92 9.27 -14.05
CA LYS A 188 23.30 8.81 -12.71
C LYS A 188 24.67 9.32 -12.27
N ALA A 189 25.62 9.49 -13.19
CA ALA A 189 26.94 10.05 -12.94
C ALA A 189 26.89 11.54 -12.59
N GLY A 190 25.97 12.29 -13.19
CA GLY A 190 25.73 13.71 -12.87
C GLY A 190 25.03 13.96 -11.53
N MET A 191 24.56 12.91 -10.83
CA MET A 191 23.89 13.06 -9.54
C MET A 191 24.90 13.17 -8.39
N LYS A 192 24.54 13.96 -7.36
CA LYS A 192 25.31 14.02 -6.11
C LYS A 192 25.49 12.63 -5.50
N ASN A 193 26.73 12.31 -5.14
CA ASN A 193 27.07 11.05 -4.49
C ASN A 193 26.44 10.91 -3.09
N ALA A 194 26.34 9.66 -2.65
CA ALA A 194 25.86 9.35 -1.31
C ALA A 194 26.77 10.01 -0.24
N PRO A 195 26.23 10.35 0.95
CA PRO A 195 27.03 10.90 2.05
C PRO A 195 28.22 10.01 2.42
N LYS A 196 29.28 10.63 2.97
CA LYS A 196 30.50 9.93 3.41
C LYS A 196 30.13 8.75 4.33
N GLY A 197 30.71 7.58 4.05
CA GLY A 197 30.43 6.33 4.77
C GLY A 197 29.29 5.48 4.20
N ASN A 198 28.62 5.93 3.12
CA ASN A 198 27.64 5.12 2.40
C ASN A 198 28.17 4.66 1.02
N VAL A 199 27.58 3.59 0.47
CA VAL A 199 27.96 3.06 -0.85
C VAL A 199 27.14 3.78 -1.93
N PRO A 200 27.77 4.58 -2.81
CA PRO A 200 27.07 5.20 -3.92
C PRO A 200 26.67 4.16 -4.97
N ILE A 201 25.62 4.46 -5.74
CA ILE A 201 25.31 3.70 -6.96
C ILE A 201 26.12 4.30 -8.10
N LEU A 202 27.08 3.54 -8.61
CA LEU A 202 27.99 3.91 -9.70
C LEU A 202 28.00 2.79 -10.75
N PHE A 203 28.27 3.15 -11.99
CA PHE A 203 28.34 2.21 -13.11
C PHE A 203 29.78 2.07 -13.60
N THR A 204 30.17 0.84 -13.92
CA THR A 204 31.34 0.53 -14.73
C THR A 204 30.88 -0.31 -15.91
N LYS A 205 30.95 0.26 -17.13
CA LYS A 205 30.55 -0.42 -18.37
C LYS A 205 31.79 -1.02 -19.02
N LEU A 206 31.77 -2.34 -19.21
CA LEU A 206 32.74 -3.15 -19.94
C LEU A 206 32.02 -3.77 -21.16
N ASP A 207 32.74 -4.33 -22.11
CA ASP A 207 32.17 -4.83 -23.38
C ASP A 207 30.96 -5.76 -23.20
N LYS A 208 31.08 -6.76 -22.32
CA LYS A 208 30.03 -7.76 -22.07
C LYS A 208 29.46 -7.72 -20.64
N LYS A 209 29.84 -6.72 -19.85
CA LYS A 209 29.47 -6.63 -18.43
C LYS A 209 29.22 -5.19 -18.00
N ILE A 210 28.12 -4.96 -17.28
CA ILE A 210 27.89 -3.71 -16.54
C ILE A 210 27.95 -4.04 -15.06
N GLN A 211 28.90 -3.44 -14.36
CA GLN A 211 28.95 -3.49 -12.90
C GLN A 211 28.23 -2.29 -12.32
N ILE A 212 27.43 -2.53 -11.27
CA ILE A 212 26.67 -1.50 -10.57
C ILE A 212 26.98 -1.61 -9.09
N SER A 213 27.63 -0.61 -8.51
CA SER A 213 27.84 -0.61 -7.05
C SER A 213 26.53 -0.33 -6.32
N GLY A 214 26.33 -0.92 -5.15
CA GLY A 214 25.21 -0.52 -4.29
C GLY A 214 25.02 -1.44 -3.10
N ARG A 215 24.83 -0.83 -1.92
CA ARG A 215 24.63 -1.57 -0.66
C ARG A 215 23.30 -2.33 -0.67
N LEU A 216 23.33 -3.61 -0.35
CA LEU A 216 22.14 -4.45 -0.15
C LEU A 216 22.01 -4.95 1.31
N PHE A 217 23.12 -4.99 2.04
CA PHE A 217 23.16 -5.44 3.42
C PHE A 217 22.63 -4.40 4.41
N LYS A 218 21.70 -4.81 5.27
CA LYS A 218 21.19 -4.03 6.41
C LYS A 218 20.69 -5.01 7.48
N SER A 219 20.83 -4.63 8.75
CA SER A 219 20.28 -5.37 9.90
C SER A 219 20.56 -6.90 9.89
N GLY A 220 21.79 -7.31 9.50
CA GLY A 220 22.18 -8.72 9.50
C GLY A 220 21.87 -9.50 8.23
N GLY A 221 21.27 -8.90 7.19
CA GLY A 221 20.98 -9.63 5.94
C GLY A 221 20.65 -8.75 4.73
N LEU A 222 20.13 -9.39 3.69
CA LEU A 222 19.65 -8.76 2.45
C LEU A 222 18.31 -8.03 2.67
N SER A 223 18.39 -6.80 3.19
CA SER A 223 17.19 -6.03 3.63
C SER A 223 17.29 -4.51 3.42
N HIS A 224 18.18 -4.03 2.54
CA HIS A 224 18.24 -2.61 2.21
C HIS A 224 17.20 -2.21 1.13
N ASP A 225 15.91 -2.19 1.50
CA ASP A 225 14.77 -2.06 0.56
C ASP A 225 14.91 -0.96 -0.50
N PRO A 226 15.34 0.28 -0.18
CA PRO A 226 15.45 1.31 -1.21
C PRO A 226 16.49 0.99 -2.30
N ASN A 227 17.59 0.33 -1.93
CA ASN A 227 18.63 -0.04 -2.90
C ASN A 227 18.28 -1.33 -3.63
N ILE A 228 17.60 -2.27 -2.96
CA ILE A 228 16.98 -3.43 -3.62
C ILE A 228 16.11 -2.93 -4.77
N GLY A 229 15.18 -2.01 -4.48
CA GLY A 229 14.32 -1.42 -5.50
C GLY A 229 15.08 -0.66 -6.60
N ALA A 230 16.05 0.19 -6.23
CA ALA A 230 16.82 0.98 -7.19
C ALA A 230 17.65 0.12 -8.14
N LEU A 231 18.40 -0.86 -7.62
CA LEU A 231 19.27 -1.73 -8.41
C LEU A 231 18.46 -2.66 -9.31
N SER A 232 17.36 -3.21 -8.80
CA SER A 232 16.42 -4.00 -9.62
C SER A 232 15.81 -3.17 -10.74
N LEU A 233 15.41 -1.93 -10.47
CA LEU A 233 14.81 -1.03 -11.46
C LEU A 233 15.82 -0.62 -12.54
N ILE A 234 17.06 -0.30 -12.16
CA ILE A 234 18.15 -0.02 -13.09
C ILE A 234 18.39 -1.23 -13.99
N ALA A 235 18.56 -2.42 -13.42
CA ALA A 235 18.83 -3.64 -14.18
C ALA A 235 17.71 -3.95 -15.17
N ALA A 236 16.44 -3.81 -14.75
CA ALA A 236 15.29 -3.99 -15.61
C ALA A 236 15.29 -2.99 -16.78
N ALA A 237 15.62 -1.72 -16.53
CA ALA A 237 15.70 -0.71 -17.59
C ALA A 237 16.84 -1.01 -18.57
N LEU A 238 18.01 -1.47 -18.09
CA LEU A 238 19.11 -1.91 -18.95
C LEU A 238 18.67 -3.06 -19.87
N ARG A 239 17.97 -4.06 -19.32
CA ARG A 239 17.39 -5.17 -20.10
C ARG A 239 16.39 -4.67 -21.14
N ARG A 240 15.49 -3.76 -20.74
CA ARG A 240 14.48 -3.14 -21.63
C ARG A 240 15.12 -2.37 -22.79
N LEU A 241 16.27 -1.75 -22.56
CA LEU A 241 17.06 -1.03 -23.57
C LEU A 241 18.01 -1.94 -24.37
N GLY A 242 17.87 -3.25 -24.24
CA GLY A 242 18.55 -4.23 -25.09
C GLY A 242 19.89 -4.76 -24.54
N TRP A 243 20.27 -4.46 -23.29
CA TRP A 243 21.48 -5.04 -22.71
C TRP A 243 21.36 -6.55 -22.53
N LYS A 244 22.16 -7.32 -23.29
CA LYS A 244 22.20 -8.80 -23.21
C LYS A 244 23.38 -9.34 -22.38
N GLY A 245 24.36 -8.49 -22.06
CA GLY A 245 25.54 -8.87 -21.28
C GLY A 245 25.25 -9.09 -19.79
N GLU A 246 26.28 -9.40 -19.03
CA GLU A 246 26.19 -9.58 -17.57
C GLU A 246 25.82 -8.25 -16.88
N ILE A 247 25.01 -8.34 -15.84
CA ILE A 247 24.79 -7.24 -14.88
C ILE A 247 25.24 -7.78 -13.52
N GLU A 248 26.29 -7.20 -12.94
CA GLU A 248 26.83 -7.61 -11.64
C GLU A 248 26.68 -6.47 -10.64
N ILE A 249 26.10 -6.76 -9.47
CA ILE A 249 26.09 -5.82 -8.35
C ILE A 249 27.37 -5.99 -7.55
N THR A 250 28.07 -4.88 -7.30
CA THR A 250 29.31 -4.83 -6.51
C THR A 250 29.10 -4.03 -5.22
N ARG A 251 30.02 -4.15 -4.26
CA ARG A 251 29.98 -3.39 -2.98
C ARG A 251 28.64 -3.53 -2.21
N HIS A 252 27.99 -4.68 -2.34
CA HIS A 252 26.67 -4.94 -1.72
C HIS A 252 26.75 -5.22 -0.22
N GLY A 253 27.92 -5.64 0.29
CA GLY A 253 28.17 -5.92 1.70
C GLY A 253 27.53 -7.22 2.21
N LEU A 254 27.19 -8.15 1.31
CA LEU A 254 26.61 -9.44 1.64
C LEU A 254 27.71 -10.51 1.68
N LEU A 255 27.45 -11.56 2.45
CA LEU A 255 28.20 -12.82 2.49
C LEU A 255 27.27 -13.93 1.99
N GLN A 256 27.81 -15.09 1.65
CA GLN A 256 27.03 -16.20 1.10
C GLN A 256 25.86 -16.59 2.01
N GLN A 257 26.06 -16.57 3.33
CA GLN A 257 25.03 -16.86 4.34
C GLN A 257 23.85 -15.86 4.35
N HIS A 258 24.00 -14.66 3.77
CA HIS A 258 22.94 -13.65 3.73
C HIS A 258 21.99 -13.83 2.54
N VAL A 259 22.26 -14.79 1.65
CA VAL A 259 21.55 -14.98 0.38
C VAL A 259 20.78 -16.29 0.40
N GLU A 260 19.47 -16.17 0.62
CA GLU A 260 18.52 -17.28 0.59
C GLU A 260 17.61 -17.16 -0.64
N GLY A 261 17.23 -18.30 -1.22
CA GLY A 261 16.46 -18.34 -2.47
C GLY A 261 15.05 -17.72 -2.37
N GLY A 262 14.48 -17.65 -1.16
CA GLY A 262 13.16 -17.06 -0.93
C GLY A 262 13.14 -15.53 -0.95
N ASN A 263 14.30 -14.85 -0.89
CA ASN A 263 14.33 -13.39 -0.80
C ASN A 263 13.84 -12.71 -2.09
N LYS A 264 13.06 -11.62 -1.96
CA LYS A 264 12.48 -10.89 -3.08
C LYS A 264 13.51 -10.38 -4.09
N PHE A 265 14.66 -9.89 -3.62
CA PHE A 265 15.73 -9.45 -4.53
C PHE A 265 16.34 -10.64 -5.29
N ILE A 266 16.49 -11.79 -4.65
CA ILE A 266 17.05 -13.00 -5.28
C ILE A 266 16.12 -13.55 -6.37
N GLN A 267 14.81 -13.52 -6.14
CA GLN A 267 13.81 -13.85 -7.16
C GLN A 267 13.94 -12.92 -8.40
N ILE A 268 14.07 -11.61 -8.18
CA ILE A 268 14.27 -10.64 -9.27
C ILE A 268 15.64 -10.79 -9.93
N ALA A 269 16.68 -11.08 -9.17
CA ALA A 269 18.02 -11.31 -9.71
C ALA A 269 18.04 -12.52 -10.65
N ASN A 270 17.36 -13.60 -10.29
CA ASN A 270 17.14 -14.75 -11.16
C ASN A 270 16.37 -14.34 -12.43
N ALA A 271 15.27 -13.60 -12.30
CA ALA A 271 14.44 -13.17 -13.44
C ALA A 271 15.14 -12.23 -14.42
N LEU A 272 16.05 -11.38 -13.93
CA LEU A 272 16.79 -10.38 -14.73
C LEU A 272 18.23 -10.81 -15.07
N ASN A 273 18.64 -12.01 -14.66
CA ASN A 273 20.01 -12.51 -14.76
C ASN A 273 21.03 -11.50 -14.20
N ILE A 274 20.88 -11.17 -12.92
CA ILE A 274 21.77 -10.30 -12.15
C ILE A 274 22.66 -11.18 -11.28
N SER A 275 23.98 -10.94 -11.30
CA SER A 275 24.96 -11.57 -10.41
C SER A 275 25.32 -10.66 -9.23
N LEU A 276 25.84 -11.26 -8.16
CA LEU A 276 26.39 -10.57 -6.99
C LEU A 276 27.88 -10.90 -6.91
N GLN A 277 28.73 -9.87 -6.83
CA GLN A 277 30.18 -10.06 -6.83
C GLN A 277 30.63 -10.98 -5.68
N GLY A 278 31.27 -12.09 -6.02
CA GLY A 278 31.79 -13.05 -5.03
C GLY A 278 30.72 -13.84 -4.28
N ILE A 279 29.48 -13.88 -4.78
CA ILE A 279 28.37 -14.61 -4.18
C ILE A 279 27.70 -15.50 -5.23
N THR A 280 27.49 -16.77 -4.90
CA THR A 280 26.69 -17.68 -5.72
C THR A 280 25.22 -17.48 -5.40
N ILE A 281 24.45 -17.04 -6.39
CA ILE A 281 23.00 -16.84 -6.24
C ILE A 281 22.32 -18.19 -6.45
N SER A 282 21.51 -18.61 -5.46
CA SER A 282 20.70 -19.80 -5.58
C SER A 282 19.56 -19.59 -6.58
N LYS A 283 19.17 -20.68 -7.26
CA LYS A 283 18.00 -20.67 -8.14
C LYS A 283 16.75 -20.41 -7.30
N ALA A 284 16.09 -19.29 -7.56
CA ALA A 284 14.86 -18.94 -6.88
C ALA A 284 13.64 -19.41 -7.67
N VAL A 285 12.66 -20.00 -6.98
CA VAL A 285 11.36 -20.35 -7.55
C VAL A 285 10.36 -19.29 -7.11
N MET A 286 9.81 -18.54 -8.07
CA MET A 286 8.70 -17.64 -7.78
C MET A 286 7.43 -18.44 -7.46
N HIS A 287 6.61 -17.91 -6.56
CA HIS A 287 5.33 -18.54 -6.22
C HIS A 287 4.45 -18.66 -7.47
N LYS A 288 3.71 -19.77 -7.64
CA LYS A 288 2.89 -20.00 -8.85
C LYS A 288 1.76 -18.96 -9.00
N SER A 289 1.20 -18.53 -7.88
CA SER A 289 0.08 -17.58 -7.81
C SER A 289 0.57 -16.21 -7.33
N TYR A 290 0.22 -15.13 -8.02
CA TYR A 290 0.62 -13.78 -7.61
C TYR A 290 -0.13 -13.31 -6.34
N TRP A 291 -1.44 -13.53 -6.32
CA TRP A 291 -2.36 -13.11 -5.26
C TRP A 291 -3.24 -14.28 -4.80
N LYS A 292 -4.00 -14.06 -3.73
CA LYS A 292 -5.14 -14.88 -3.28
C LYS A 292 -6.19 -13.96 -2.66
N TYR A 293 -7.46 -14.38 -2.63
CA TYR A 293 -8.47 -13.69 -1.84
C TYR A 293 -8.06 -13.73 -0.37
N ASP A 294 -8.18 -12.59 0.31
CA ASP A 294 -7.85 -12.51 1.72
C ASP A 294 -9.05 -12.97 2.55
N MET A 295 -8.85 -14.07 3.25
CA MET A 295 -9.83 -14.66 4.17
C MET A 295 -9.29 -14.77 5.60
N ASP A 296 -8.08 -14.24 5.85
CA ASP A 296 -7.34 -14.48 7.09
C ASP A 296 -6.82 -13.18 7.74
N GLY A 297 -6.64 -12.11 6.96
CA GLY A 297 -5.98 -10.88 7.40
C GLY A 297 -6.79 -10.12 8.44
N GLU A 298 -6.14 -9.68 9.54
CA GLU A 298 -6.80 -8.87 10.57
C GLU A 298 -7.31 -7.52 10.05
N LYS A 299 -6.70 -7.02 8.96
CA LYS A 299 -7.14 -5.81 8.25
C LYS A 299 -8.60 -5.89 7.78
N LEU A 300 -9.15 -7.08 7.56
CA LEU A 300 -10.52 -7.24 7.07
C LEU A 300 -11.55 -6.64 8.03
N GLY A 301 -11.37 -6.86 9.34
CA GLY A 301 -12.27 -6.31 10.36
C GLY A 301 -12.18 -4.79 10.45
N THR A 302 -10.96 -4.24 10.47
CA THR A 302 -10.76 -2.78 10.58
C THR A 302 -11.14 -2.03 9.31
N ILE A 303 -10.87 -2.59 8.12
CA ILE A 303 -11.34 -2.03 6.84
C ILE A 303 -12.87 -2.05 6.77
N PHE A 304 -13.50 -3.15 7.22
CA PHE A 304 -14.96 -3.21 7.26
C PHE A 304 -15.53 -2.09 8.12
N ILE A 305 -15.12 -1.98 9.39
CA ILE A 305 -15.61 -0.92 10.29
C ILE A 305 -15.35 0.48 9.75
N HIS A 306 -14.16 0.73 9.19
CA HIS A 306 -13.84 1.99 8.53
C HIS A 306 -14.87 2.33 7.45
N LEU A 307 -15.12 1.39 6.52
CA LEU A 307 -16.03 1.61 5.41
C LEU A 307 -17.49 1.73 5.86
N VAL A 308 -17.94 0.96 6.85
CA VAL A 308 -19.33 1.09 7.32
C VAL A 308 -19.53 2.44 8.02
N ALA A 309 -18.61 2.86 8.89
CA ALA A 309 -18.70 4.16 9.56
C ALA A 309 -18.80 5.30 8.53
N GLU A 310 -17.89 5.37 7.56
CA GLU A 310 -17.86 6.46 6.56
C GLU A 310 -19.00 6.45 5.53
N ASN A 311 -19.75 5.35 5.40
CA ASN A 311 -20.82 5.23 4.41
C ASN A 311 -22.22 5.17 5.03
N PHE A 312 -22.35 4.83 6.32
CA PHE A 312 -23.63 4.62 7.00
C PHE A 312 -23.80 5.48 8.26
N THR A 313 -22.87 6.38 8.57
CA THR A 313 -22.98 7.35 9.67
C THR A 313 -22.40 8.70 9.27
N GLU A 314 -22.45 9.67 10.18
CA GLU A 314 -21.74 10.96 10.03
C GLU A 314 -20.26 10.89 10.49
N GLY A 315 -19.85 9.78 11.10
CA GLY A 315 -18.47 9.59 11.53
C GLY A 315 -17.53 9.27 10.38
N TYR A 316 -16.26 9.65 10.54
CA TYR A 316 -15.24 9.40 9.51
C TYR A 316 -13.84 9.17 10.08
N SER A 317 -12.92 8.69 9.25
CA SER A 317 -11.54 8.43 9.69
C SER A 317 -10.70 9.72 9.70
N ILE A 318 -10.04 9.98 10.83
CA ILE A 318 -9.04 11.04 10.96
C ILE A 318 -7.61 10.47 10.97
N PHE A 319 -7.43 9.15 11.03
CA PHE A 319 -6.16 8.47 10.82
C PHE A 319 -6.38 6.99 10.51
N GLU A 320 -5.53 6.41 9.65
CA GLU A 320 -5.56 4.99 9.30
C GLU A 320 -4.14 4.41 9.18
N ASN A 321 -3.98 3.15 9.59
CA ASN A 321 -2.75 2.36 9.52
C ASN A 321 -3.10 0.85 9.54
N HIS A 322 -4.11 0.45 8.78
CA HIS A 322 -4.52 -0.96 8.71
C HIS A 322 -3.33 -1.89 8.44
N ALA A 323 -3.34 -3.08 9.02
CA ALA A 323 -2.24 -4.04 8.90
C ALA A 323 -1.86 -4.29 7.43
N GLY A 324 -0.59 -4.04 7.10
CA GLY A 324 -0.05 -4.21 5.74
C GLY A 324 -0.34 -3.06 4.76
N CYS A 325 -1.09 -2.03 5.16
CA CYS A 325 -1.46 -0.87 4.35
C CYS A 325 -0.46 0.29 4.51
N GLU A 326 -0.44 1.24 3.56
CA GLU A 326 0.33 2.48 3.71
C GLU A 326 -0.24 3.33 4.86
N LYS A 327 0.61 3.68 5.84
CA LYS A 327 0.25 4.57 6.96
C LYS A 327 -0.31 5.90 6.46
N GLY A 328 -1.51 6.28 6.91
CA GLY A 328 -2.22 7.52 6.57
C GLY A 328 -1.62 8.79 7.20
N TYR A 329 -2.28 9.92 6.96
CA TYR A 329 -2.03 11.17 7.70
C TYR A 329 -3.03 11.28 8.84
N PHE A 330 -2.66 12.00 9.90
CA PHE A 330 -3.62 12.47 10.88
C PHE A 330 -4.29 13.74 10.33
N ILE A 331 -5.62 13.77 10.30
CA ILE A 331 -6.40 14.91 9.79
C ILE A 331 -6.86 15.76 10.98
N THR A 332 -6.48 17.04 11.01
CA THR A 332 -6.95 17.98 12.04
C THR A 332 -8.40 18.40 11.82
N LYS A 333 -9.01 19.06 12.81
CA LYS A 333 -10.38 19.58 12.71
C LYS A 333 -10.55 20.55 11.52
N GLU A 334 -9.49 21.26 11.15
CA GLU A 334 -9.45 22.16 9.98
C GLU A 334 -9.22 21.42 8.65
N GLY A 335 -9.17 20.08 8.66
CA GLY A 335 -8.92 19.25 7.48
C GLY A 335 -7.44 19.14 7.09
N LYS A 336 -6.51 19.64 7.91
CA LYS A 336 -5.08 19.66 7.56
C LYS A 336 -4.46 18.27 7.80
N PRO A 337 -3.73 17.70 6.81
CA PRO A 337 -3.01 16.45 6.98
C PRO A 337 -1.67 16.66 7.70
N ILE A 338 -1.39 15.82 8.69
CA ILE A 338 -0.17 15.83 9.49
C ILE A 338 0.47 14.45 9.46
N ALA A 339 1.76 14.38 9.11
CA ALA A 339 2.54 13.15 9.23
C ALA A 339 2.85 12.89 10.71
N LEU A 340 2.45 11.72 11.22
CA LEU A 340 2.72 11.35 12.60
C LEU A 340 4.22 11.11 12.84
N GLU A 341 4.73 11.69 13.92
CA GLU A 341 6.06 11.42 14.43
C GLU A 341 6.26 9.93 14.74
N LYS A 342 7.48 9.44 14.53
CA LYS A 342 7.84 8.06 14.87
C LYS A 342 8.22 7.89 16.35
N TYR A 343 8.72 8.94 16.97
CA TYR A 343 9.30 8.87 18.31
C TYR A 343 8.76 10.00 19.18
N SER A 344 8.40 9.68 20.42
CA SER A 344 8.09 10.70 21.42
C SER A 344 9.38 11.40 21.90
N ASP A 345 10.51 10.68 21.85
CA ASP A 345 11.87 11.23 21.96
C ASP A 345 12.87 10.44 21.10
N LYS A 346 13.34 11.08 20.02
CA LYS A 346 14.28 10.49 19.07
C LYS A 346 15.69 10.30 19.65
N ARG A 347 16.14 11.17 20.55
CA ARG A 347 17.48 11.08 21.16
C ARG A 347 17.52 9.90 22.11
N ALA A 348 16.57 9.81 23.03
CA ALA A 348 16.46 8.69 23.96
C ALA A 348 16.25 7.34 23.22
N TYR A 349 15.46 7.30 22.15
CA TYR A 349 15.30 6.08 21.34
C TYR A 349 16.62 5.61 20.73
N LYS A 350 17.41 6.54 20.17
CA LYS A 350 18.72 6.25 19.58
C LYS A 350 19.76 5.83 20.62
N ALA A 351 19.63 6.33 21.86
CA ALA A 351 20.45 5.93 22.99
C ALA A 351 20.08 4.56 23.59
N GLY A 352 19.05 3.89 23.06
CA GLY A 352 18.67 2.52 23.45
C GLY A 352 17.27 2.38 24.06
N ASN A 353 16.62 3.48 24.45
CA ASN A 353 15.29 3.42 25.06
C ASN A 353 14.18 3.18 24.01
N LYS A 354 13.90 1.92 23.72
CA LYS A 354 12.90 1.51 22.72
C LYS A 354 11.46 1.89 23.07
N LYS A 355 11.17 2.22 24.34
CA LYS A 355 9.84 2.68 24.79
C LYS A 355 9.46 4.07 24.27
N LYS A 356 10.39 4.79 23.62
CA LYS A 356 10.15 6.12 23.05
C LYS A 356 9.62 6.08 21.61
N ILE A 357 9.22 4.91 21.13
CA ILE A 357 8.43 4.79 19.89
C ILE A 357 6.97 5.09 20.21
N ILE A 358 6.32 5.91 19.38
CA ILE A 358 4.89 6.21 19.56
C ILE A 358 4.10 4.99 19.12
N SER A 359 3.27 4.45 20.02
CA SER A 359 2.26 3.46 19.65
C SER A 359 1.17 4.15 18.85
N ILE A 360 0.82 3.60 17.69
CA ILE A 360 -0.23 4.12 16.83
C ILE A 360 -1.34 3.07 16.69
N PRO A 361 -2.62 3.45 16.76
CA PRO A 361 -3.73 2.57 16.46
C PRO A 361 -3.78 2.24 14.97
N ASP A 362 -4.55 1.22 14.60
CA ASP A 362 -4.82 0.89 13.20
C ASP A 362 -5.80 1.86 12.55
N LEU A 363 -6.70 2.46 13.34
CA LEU A 363 -7.71 3.38 12.86
C LEU A 363 -8.10 4.35 13.98
N ILE A 364 -8.33 5.62 13.62
CA ILE A 364 -8.93 6.62 14.50
C ILE A 364 -10.16 7.18 13.79
N LEU A 365 -11.32 6.98 14.40
CA LEU A 365 -12.59 7.52 13.92
C LEU A 365 -13.00 8.72 14.78
N ILE A 366 -13.70 9.66 14.17
CA ILE A 366 -14.32 10.78 14.90
C ILE A 366 -15.83 10.76 14.70
N ASP A 367 -16.55 11.01 15.77
CA ASP A 367 -17.99 11.26 15.79
C ASP A 367 -18.22 12.66 16.35
N PHE A 368 -18.57 13.61 15.47
CA PHE A 368 -18.84 14.98 15.87
C PHE A 368 -20.15 15.12 16.64
N GLY A 369 -21.16 14.29 16.33
CA GLY A 369 -22.46 14.34 16.98
C GLY A 369 -22.37 14.01 18.46
N ARG A 370 -21.46 13.11 18.83
CA ARG A 370 -21.20 12.70 20.23
C ARG A 370 -19.97 13.35 20.86
N SER A 371 -19.19 14.10 20.08
CA SER A 371 -17.87 14.61 20.49
C SER A 371 -16.95 13.50 20.98
N GLU A 372 -16.92 12.38 20.25
CA GLU A 372 -16.11 11.19 20.57
C GLU A 372 -15.02 10.97 19.52
N VAL A 373 -13.86 10.49 19.98
CA VAL A 373 -12.77 9.96 19.14
C VAL A 373 -12.53 8.52 19.54
N ILE A 374 -12.52 7.62 18.56
CA ILE A 374 -12.43 6.18 18.79
C ILE A 374 -11.09 5.68 18.24
N ASP A 375 -10.17 5.34 19.14
CA ASP A 375 -8.92 4.65 18.83
C ASP A 375 -9.18 3.14 18.70
N VAL A 376 -8.89 2.59 17.53
CA VAL A 376 -9.16 1.20 17.15
C VAL A 376 -7.86 0.43 16.94
N GLU A 377 -7.72 -0.68 17.66
CA GLU A 377 -6.70 -1.71 17.41
C GLU A 377 -7.32 -2.91 16.69
N GLY A 378 -6.77 -3.32 15.55
CA GLY A 378 -7.18 -4.49 14.81
C GLY A 378 -6.40 -5.73 15.25
N LYS A 379 -7.09 -6.85 15.48
CA LYS A 379 -6.43 -8.15 15.68
C LYS A 379 -7.20 -9.29 15.05
N LYS A 380 -6.49 -10.39 14.76
CA LYS A 380 -7.18 -11.68 14.63
C LYS A 380 -7.84 -12.06 15.96
N TYR A 381 -9.00 -12.72 15.91
CA TYR A 381 -9.75 -13.13 17.10
C TYR A 381 -8.91 -13.93 18.13
N LYS A 382 -8.02 -14.81 17.64
CA LYS A 382 -7.10 -15.57 18.50
C LYS A 382 -6.14 -14.71 19.34
N PHE A 383 -5.88 -13.47 18.93
CA PHE A 383 -4.99 -12.52 19.61
C PHE A 383 -5.72 -11.39 20.33
N ARG A 384 -7.04 -11.51 20.53
CA ARG A 384 -7.88 -10.47 21.15
C ARG A 384 -7.36 -9.95 22.49
N LYS A 385 -6.82 -10.85 23.34
CA LYS A 385 -6.25 -10.47 24.65
C LYS A 385 -5.02 -9.58 24.50
N ASP A 386 -4.24 -9.75 23.44
CA ASP A 386 -3.07 -8.92 23.18
C ASP A 386 -3.48 -7.55 22.64
N GLY A 387 -4.47 -7.49 21.74
CA GLY A 387 -5.08 -6.23 21.31
C GLY A 387 -5.57 -5.38 22.48
N ILE A 388 -6.23 -5.98 23.47
CA ILE A 388 -6.70 -5.28 24.68
C ILE A 388 -5.53 -4.70 25.50
N LYS A 389 -4.39 -5.41 25.57
CA LYS A 389 -3.19 -4.90 26.26
C LYS A 389 -2.59 -3.71 25.51
N GLU A 390 -2.56 -3.76 24.18
CA GLU A 390 -1.98 -2.74 23.30
C GLU A 390 -2.70 -1.39 23.40
N LEU A 391 -4.01 -1.37 23.69
CA LEU A 391 -4.78 -0.13 23.94
C LEU A 391 -4.17 0.76 25.02
N ARG A 392 -3.38 0.22 25.96
CA ARG A 392 -2.72 1.01 27.01
C ARG A 392 -1.63 1.93 26.45
N GLY A 393 -1.10 1.63 25.26
CA GLY A 393 0.00 2.34 24.62
C GLY A 393 -0.39 3.64 23.90
N PHE A 394 -1.68 3.92 23.67
CA PHE A 394 -2.12 5.04 22.83
C PHE A 394 -2.04 6.43 23.48
N LYS A 395 -1.66 6.52 24.76
CA LYS A 395 -1.56 7.80 25.46
C LYS A 395 -0.70 8.85 24.72
N ASP A 396 0.42 8.43 24.12
CA ASP A 396 1.31 9.35 23.41
C ASP A 396 0.66 9.97 22.16
N ILE A 397 -0.13 9.20 21.40
CA ILE A 397 -0.82 9.73 20.21
C ILE A 397 -2.03 10.59 20.61
N GLU A 398 -2.73 10.20 21.67
CA GLU A 398 -3.85 10.96 22.23
C GLU A 398 -3.41 12.35 22.70
N ASP A 399 -2.35 12.41 23.52
CA ASP A 399 -1.87 13.67 24.11
C ASP A 399 -1.28 14.61 23.04
N ARG A 400 -0.58 14.06 22.05
CA ARG A 400 0.12 14.87 21.02
C ARG A 400 -0.78 15.33 19.88
N TYR A 401 -1.78 14.53 19.52
CA TYR A 401 -2.59 14.77 18.32
C TYR A 401 -4.06 14.94 18.68
N ILE A 402 -4.71 13.94 19.29
CA ILE A 402 -6.16 13.97 19.51
C ILE A 402 -6.54 15.15 20.42
N LYS A 403 -6.01 15.22 21.64
CA LYS A 403 -6.33 16.29 22.61
C LYS A 403 -5.90 17.67 22.12
N LYS A 404 -4.88 17.73 21.28
CA LYS A 404 -4.36 18.97 20.71
C LYS A 404 -5.29 19.53 19.62
N TYR A 405 -5.74 18.68 18.69
CA TYR A 405 -6.50 19.11 17.51
C TYR A 405 -8.01 18.92 17.65
N TYR A 406 -8.45 18.13 18.62
CA TYR A 406 -9.85 17.88 18.98
C TYR A 406 -10.05 18.03 20.50
N PRO A 407 -9.78 19.22 21.07
CA PRO A 407 -9.93 19.44 22.51
C PRO A 407 -11.38 19.26 22.95
N GLY A 408 -11.58 18.62 24.11
CA GLY A 408 -12.90 18.36 24.68
C GLY A 408 -13.60 17.11 24.17
N PHE A 409 -13.05 16.41 23.16
CA PHE A 409 -13.60 15.14 22.71
C PHE A 409 -13.27 14.02 23.70
N GLU A 410 -14.25 13.16 23.99
CA GLU A 410 -14.04 11.93 24.74
C GLU A 410 -13.24 10.93 23.90
N ILE A 411 -12.26 10.26 24.50
CA ILE A 411 -11.43 9.28 23.81
C ILE A 411 -11.84 7.87 24.25
N ILE A 412 -12.39 7.11 23.30
CA ILE A 412 -12.79 5.72 23.45
C ILE A 412 -11.71 4.84 22.84
N ARG A 413 -11.30 3.78 23.56
CA ARG A 413 -10.36 2.78 23.05
C ARG A 413 -11.05 1.44 22.89
N THR A 414 -10.92 0.83 21.72
CA THR A 414 -11.60 -0.42 21.41
C THR A 414 -10.79 -1.32 20.50
N VAL A 415 -11.06 -2.63 20.57
CA VAL A 415 -10.49 -3.64 19.67
C VAL A 415 -11.54 -4.03 18.63
N VAL A 416 -11.10 -4.10 17.37
CA VAL A 416 -11.86 -4.68 16.26
C VAL A 416 -11.21 -6.01 15.88
N LEU A 417 -12.02 -7.05 15.81
CA LEU A 417 -11.55 -8.41 15.55
C LEU A 417 -11.98 -8.91 14.17
N PHE A 418 -11.11 -9.72 13.58
CA PHE A 418 -11.44 -10.57 12.44
C PHE A 418 -11.11 -12.04 12.71
N GLY A 419 -11.93 -12.95 12.19
CA GLY A 419 -11.70 -14.40 12.22
C GLY A 419 -12.46 -15.12 13.33
N GLY A 420 -12.30 -16.44 13.44
CA GLY A 420 -13.09 -17.25 14.37
C GLY A 420 -14.52 -17.50 13.88
N VAL A 421 -15.29 -18.21 14.71
CA VAL A 421 -16.67 -18.66 14.40
C VAL A 421 -17.67 -18.24 15.48
N GLU A 422 -17.20 -17.49 16.47
CA GLU A 422 -17.97 -17.01 17.58
C GLU A 422 -19.08 -16.07 17.12
N LYS A 423 -20.17 -16.06 17.89
CA LYS A 423 -21.36 -15.23 17.64
C LYS A 423 -21.63 -14.23 18.76
N LYS A 424 -20.74 -14.16 19.74
CA LYS A 424 -20.81 -13.31 20.92
C LYS A 424 -19.41 -12.91 21.37
N ILE A 425 -19.31 -11.75 22.00
CA ILE A 425 -18.07 -11.19 22.54
C ILE A 425 -18.30 -10.95 24.03
N VAL A 426 -17.38 -11.45 24.87
CA VAL A 426 -17.49 -11.29 26.34
C VAL A 426 -16.54 -10.22 26.86
N GLU A 427 -15.48 -9.91 26.12
CA GLU A 427 -14.50 -8.91 26.49
C GLU A 427 -15.04 -7.49 26.28
N LEU A 428 -15.14 -6.72 27.37
CA LEU A 428 -15.69 -5.35 27.34
C LEU A 428 -14.94 -4.40 26.39
N LYS A 429 -13.63 -4.59 26.21
CA LYS A 429 -12.80 -3.73 25.35
C LYS A 429 -12.81 -4.11 23.87
N VAL A 430 -13.58 -5.13 23.49
CA VAL A 430 -13.77 -5.50 22.09
C VAL A 430 -15.10 -4.90 21.64
N GLY A 431 -15.05 -3.97 20.68
CA GLY A 431 -16.23 -3.27 20.18
C GLY A 431 -16.91 -3.98 19.02
N PHE A 432 -16.17 -4.78 18.25
CA PHE A 432 -16.71 -5.47 17.08
C PHE A 432 -15.90 -6.71 16.70
N LEU A 433 -16.60 -7.72 16.19
CA LEU A 433 -16.05 -8.92 15.57
C LEU A 433 -16.74 -9.15 14.22
N LEU A 434 -15.93 -9.22 13.16
CA LEU A 434 -16.30 -9.83 11.89
C LEU A 434 -15.77 -11.27 11.87
N ASN A 435 -16.65 -12.26 11.98
CA ASN A 435 -16.23 -13.65 11.99
C ASN A 435 -16.05 -14.21 10.55
N GLU A 436 -15.56 -15.44 10.43
CA GLU A 436 -15.25 -16.07 9.14
C GLU A 436 -16.50 -16.38 8.29
N GLN A 437 -17.68 -16.40 8.91
CA GLN A 437 -18.96 -16.59 8.23
C GLN A 437 -19.61 -15.27 7.79
N GLY A 438 -18.97 -14.14 8.04
CA GLY A 438 -19.50 -12.81 7.73
C GLY A 438 -20.51 -12.28 8.75
N ASP A 439 -20.66 -12.92 9.93
CA ASP A 439 -21.54 -12.40 10.97
C ASP A 439 -20.95 -11.09 11.55
N LEU A 440 -21.84 -10.12 11.78
CA LEU A 440 -21.51 -8.77 12.27
C LEU A 440 -21.84 -8.69 13.77
N ILE A 441 -20.85 -8.86 14.64
CA ILE A 441 -21.09 -9.02 16.07
C ILE A 441 -20.58 -7.79 16.82
N LEU A 442 -21.49 -7.07 17.47
CA LEU A 442 -21.17 -5.93 18.33
C LEU A 442 -20.79 -6.41 19.74
N GLY A 443 -19.77 -5.78 20.31
CA GLY A 443 -19.39 -6.01 21.69
C GLY A 443 -20.34 -5.36 22.70
N VAL A 444 -20.26 -5.79 23.96
CA VAL A 444 -21.10 -5.27 25.05
C VAL A 444 -20.94 -3.75 25.23
N GLN A 445 -19.71 -3.25 25.11
CA GLN A 445 -19.39 -1.81 25.14
C GLN A 445 -18.93 -1.33 23.76
N ALA A 446 -19.54 -1.83 22.69
CA ALA A 446 -19.30 -1.29 21.35
C ALA A 446 -19.54 0.23 21.36
N PRO A 447 -18.65 1.04 20.75
CA PRO A 447 -18.90 2.46 20.55
C PRO A 447 -20.26 2.69 19.86
N GLU A 448 -20.98 3.75 20.24
CA GLU A 448 -22.29 4.06 19.67
C GLU A 448 -22.22 4.26 18.15
N LEU A 449 -21.13 4.86 17.65
CA LEU A 449 -20.87 4.96 16.22
C LEU A 449 -20.90 3.60 15.51
N PHE A 450 -20.38 2.53 16.14
CA PHE A 450 -20.38 1.19 15.54
C PHE A 450 -21.79 0.61 15.53
N LYS A 451 -22.54 0.78 16.62
CA LYS A 451 -23.93 0.30 16.72
C LYS A 451 -24.79 0.95 15.64
N GLU A 452 -24.67 2.27 15.50
CA GLU A 452 -25.37 3.05 14.47
C GLU A 452 -24.97 2.59 13.06
N ALA A 453 -23.67 2.47 12.78
CA ALA A 453 -23.15 2.04 11.49
C ALA A 453 -23.69 0.66 11.08
N ILE A 454 -23.64 -0.32 12.00
CA ILE A 454 -24.10 -1.69 11.72
C ILE A 454 -25.63 -1.74 11.58
N LYS A 455 -26.37 -1.01 12.43
CA LYS A 455 -27.83 -0.91 12.31
C LYS A 455 -28.22 -0.34 10.95
N ASN A 456 -27.66 0.80 10.56
CA ASN A 456 -27.98 1.46 9.30
C ASN A 456 -27.59 0.60 8.08
N LEU A 457 -26.50 -0.16 8.17
CA LEU A 457 -26.14 -1.13 7.14
C LEU A 457 -27.17 -2.27 7.03
N LEU A 458 -27.59 -2.85 8.15
CA LEU A 458 -28.57 -3.92 8.15
C LEU A 458 -29.93 -3.43 7.63
N ASP A 459 -30.38 -2.25 8.07
CA ASP A 459 -31.62 -1.62 7.63
C ASP A 459 -31.61 -1.30 6.13
N PHE A 460 -30.43 -0.99 5.56
CA PHE A 460 -30.29 -0.75 4.11
C PHE A 460 -30.47 -2.03 3.28
N TRP A 461 -30.11 -3.20 3.82
CA TRP A 461 -30.20 -4.50 3.13
C TRP A 461 -31.41 -5.34 3.52
N ALA A 462 -32.19 -4.89 4.52
CA ALA A 462 -33.46 -5.49 4.93
C ALA A 462 -34.53 -5.27 3.86
#